data_AF-A0A968DCF8-F1
#
_entry.id   AF-A0A968DCF8-F1
#
_cell.length_a   1.000
_cell.length_b   1.000
_cell.length_c   1.000
_cell.angle_alpha   90.00
_cell.angle_beta   90.00
_cell.angle_gamma   90.00
#
_symmetry.space_group_name_H-M   'P 1'
#
loop_
_entity.id
_entity.type
_entity.pdbx_description
1 polymer ?
#
loop_
_entity_poly.entity_id
_entity_poly.type
_entity_poly.pdbx_seq_one_letter_code
_entity_poly.pdbx_strand_id
1 'polypeptide(L)' 'RSMVANMTDDDIWRLNRGGHDPVKIYNAYLRATQTEGQPTVILAKTVKGYGMGEAGEGKNITHQQKKMGDR' A
#
# COMPACT_ATOMS: atom_id res chain seq x y z
N ARG A 1 -15.13 -9.71 14.42
CA ARG A 1 -14.30 -10.53 15.33
C ARG A 1 -14.21 -11.99 14.89
N SER A 2 -15.30 -12.61 14.41
CA SER A 2 -15.28 -14.00 13.93
C SER A 2 -14.30 -14.27 12.77
N MET A 3 -14.12 -13.33 11.84
CA MET A 3 -13.26 -13.53 10.65
C MET A 3 -11.75 -13.64 10.94
N VAL A 4 -11.29 -13.27 12.14
CA VAL A 4 -9.86 -13.33 12.53
C VAL A 4 -9.66 -14.05 13.85
N ALA A 5 -10.67 -14.78 14.33
CA ALA A 5 -10.66 -15.38 15.67
C ALA A 5 -9.58 -16.46 15.86
N ASN A 6 -9.06 -17.00 14.76
CA ASN A 6 -8.00 -18.00 14.70
C ASN A 6 -6.62 -17.42 14.30
N MET A 7 -6.50 -16.09 14.15
CA MET A 7 -5.25 -15.42 13.80
C MET A 7 -4.58 -14.86 15.06
N THR A 8 -3.25 -14.91 15.12
CA THR A 8 -2.50 -14.19 16.16
C THR A 8 -2.50 -12.69 15.87
N ASP A 9 -2.19 -11.87 16.89
CA ASP A 9 -2.07 -10.42 16.70
C ASP A 9 -0.99 -10.06 15.65
N ASP A 10 0.09 -10.85 15.60
CA ASP A 10 1.14 -10.70 14.58
C ASP A 10 0.64 -11.06 13.17
N ASP A 11 -0.21 -12.08 13.04
CA ASP A 11 -0.82 -12.42 11.74
C ASP A 11 -1.77 -11.33 11.27
N ILE A 12 -2.52 -10.73 12.18
CA ILE A 12 -3.39 -9.58 11.89
C ILE A 12 -2.52 -8.38 11.48
N TRP A 13 -1.40 -8.14 12.15
CA TRP A 13 -0.48 -7.05 11.83
C TRP A 13 0.18 -7.21 10.45
N ARG A 14 0.44 -8.46 10.04
CA ARG A 14 1.03 -8.80 8.74
C ARG A 14 0.06 -8.68 7.55
N LEU A 15 -1.21 -8.33 7.78
CA LEU A 15 -2.17 -8.11 6.70
C LEU A 15 -1.77 -6.90 5.84
N ASN A 16 -1.15 -7.21 4.70
CA ASN A 16 -0.64 -6.20 3.77
C ASN A 16 -1.77 -5.44 3.05
N ARG A 17 -1.53 -4.16 2.76
CA ARG A 17 -2.43 -3.35 1.92
C ARG A 17 -2.30 -3.75 0.46
N GLY A 18 -3.41 -3.70 -0.28
CA GLY A 18 -3.42 -4.13 -1.69
C GLY A 18 -2.50 -3.35 -2.62
N GLY A 19 -2.12 -2.11 -2.27
CA GLY A 19 -1.13 -1.35 -3.03
C GLY A 19 0.33 -1.82 -2.87
N HIS A 20 0.60 -2.69 -1.90
CA HIS A 20 1.92 -3.30 -1.64
C HIS A 20 1.97 -4.79 -2.00
N ASP A 21 0.92 -5.30 -2.63
CA ASP A 21 0.82 -6.68 -3.11
C ASP A 21 1.05 -6.69 -4.63
N PRO A 22 2.20 -7.20 -5.12
CA PRO A 22 2.53 -7.20 -6.54
C PRO A 22 1.52 -7.95 -7.41
N VAL A 23 0.90 -9.01 -6.87
CA VAL A 23 -0.11 -9.80 -7.58
C VAL A 23 -1.37 -8.96 -7.79
N LYS A 24 -1.81 -8.21 -6.76
CA LYS A 24 -2.97 -7.33 -6.87
C LYS A 24 -2.72 -6.17 -7.83
N ILE A 25 -1.53 -5.59 -7.81
CA ILE A 25 -1.14 -4.53 -8.74
C ILE A 25 -1.10 -5.05 -10.18
N TYR A 26 -0.45 -6.19 -10.44
CA TYR A 26 -0.38 -6.79 -11.76
C TYR A 26 -1.78 -7.06 -12.33
N ASN A 27 -2.67 -7.68 -11.55
CA ASN A 27 -4.03 -7.97 -11.98
C ASN A 27 -4.85 -6.69 -12.27
N ALA A 28 -4.63 -5.62 -11.49
CA ALA A 28 -5.28 -4.33 -11.73
C ALA A 28 -4.82 -3.70 -13.06
N TYR A 29 -3.51 -3.74 -13.35
CA TYR A 29 -2.97 -3.27 -14.64
C TYR A 29 -3.43 -4.13 -15.81
N LEU A 30 -3.38 -5.46 -15.68
CA LEU A 30 -3.85 -6.38 -16.72
C LEU A 30 -5.30 -6.07 -17.11
N ARG A 31 -6.18 -5.93 -16.11
CA ARG A 31 -7.57 -5.54 -16.35
C ARG A 31 -7.69 -4.18 -17.01
N ALA A 32 -6.92 -3.18 -16.57
CA ALA A 32 -6.94 -1.85 -17.16
C ALA A 32 -6.50 -1.85 -18.64
N THR A 33 -5.53 -2.69 -19.01
CA THR A 33 -5.07 -2.82 -20.41
C THR A 33 -6.08 -3.52 -21.32
N GLN A 34 -7.01 -4.27 -20.74
CA GLN A 34 -8.08 -4.98 -21.46
C GLN A 34 -9.40 -4.19 -21.49
N THR A 35 -9.51 -3.08 -20.76
CA THR A 35 -10.71 -2.24 -20.76
C THR A 35 -10.78 -1.45 -22.06
N GLU A 36 -11.86 -1.64 -22.81
CA GLU A 36 -12.17 -0.88 -24.03
C GLU A 36 -13.36 0.06 -23.80
N GLY A 37 -13.44 1.12 -24.60
CA GLY A 37 -14.59 2.05 -24.60
C GLY A 37 -14.65 3.04 -23.44
N GLN A 38 -13.73 2.98 -22.47
CA GLN A 38 -13.65 3.95 -21.37
C GLN A 38 -12.25 3.99 -20.71
N PRO A 39 -11.86 5.14 -20.13
CA PRO A 39 -10.66 5.20 -19.31
C PRO A 39 -10.79 4.39 -18.02
N THR A 40 -9.66 3.86 -17.53
CA THR A 40 -9.57 3.14 -16.25
C THR A 40 -8.73 3.92 -15.24
N VAL A 41 -9.22 4.04 -14.01
CA VAL A 41 -8.48 4.63 -12.88
C VAL A 41 -8.22 3.55 -11.83
N ILE A 42 -6.96 3.36 -11.46
CA ILE A 42 -6.53 2.42 -10.40
C ILE A 42 -6.20 3.21 -9.13
N LEU A 43 -6.95 2.98 -8.04
CA LEU A 43 -6.71 3.58 -6.74
C LEU A 43 -5.94 2.60 -5.82
N ALA A 44 -4.61 2.63 -5.89
CA ALA A 44 -3.77 1.74 -5.09
C ALA A 44 -3.61 2.23 -3.64
N LYS A 45 -4.13 1.45 -2.67
CA LYS A 45 -4.00 1.77 -1.25
C LYS A 45 -2.63 1.32 -0.71
N THR A 46 -1.73 2.27 -0.48
CA THR A 46 -0.37 2.04 0.03
C THR A 46 -0.22 2.48 1.50
N VAL A 47 0.96 2.26 2.08
CA VAL A 47 1.43 2.89 3.33
C VAL A 47 2.50 3.93 2.97
N LYS A 48 2.34 5.17 3.44
CA LYS A 48 3.37 6.23 3.28
C LYS A 48 4.58 5.88 4.15
N GLY A 49 5.78 5.86 3.57
CA GLY A 49 7.01 5.51 4.28
C GLY A 49 7.19 4.01 4.55
N TYR A 50 6.55 3.13 3.76
CA TYR A 50 6.68 1.67 3.90
C TYR A 50 8.16 1.24 3.89
N GLY A 51 8.59 0.52 4.92
CA GLY A 51 9.98 0.07 5.09
C GLY A 51 10.93 1.06 5.76
N MET A 52 10.45 2.23 6.22
CA MET A 52 11.26 3.25 6.91
C MET A 52 11.24 3.13 8.46
N GLY A 53 10.58 2.12 9.03
CA GLY A 53 10.49 1.91 10.47
C GLY A 53 9.79 3.05 11.24
N GLU A 54 10.07 3.18 12.55
CA GLU A 54 9.49 4.21 13.45
C GLU A 54 9.69 5.67 12.98
N ALA A 55 10.64 5.90 12.08
CA ALA A 55 11.04 7.22 11.62
C ALA A 55 10.03 7.86 10.64
N GLY A 56 9.18 7.08 9.97
CA GLY A 56 8.32 7.65 8.92
C GLY A 56 7.14 6.80 8.43
N GLU A 57 7.00 5.55 8.90
CA GLU A 57 5.88 4.73 8.49
C GLU A 57 4.57 5.21 9.15
N GLY A 58 3.59 5.63 8.32
CA GLY A 58 2.29 6.07 8.81
C GLY A 58 2.24 7.48 9.42
N LYS A 59 3.36 8.20 9.52
CA LYS A 59 3.37 9.61 9.95
C LYS A 59 3.07 10.51 8.75
N ASN A 60 2.04 11.35 8.85
CA ASN A 60 1.73 12.41 7.87
C ASN A 60 2.69 13.60 7.99
N ILE A 61 3.99 13.33 8.14
CA ILE A 61 5.02 14.37 8.02
C ILE A 61 5.03 14.81 6.56
N THR A 62 5.05 16.12 6.36
CA THR A 62 4.80 16.81 5.09
C THR A 62 5.56 16.21 3.90
N HIS A 63 4.93 16.23 2.71
CA HIS A 63 5.51 15.74 1.46
C HIS A 63 6.79 16.47 1.00
N GLN A 64 7.23 17.47 1.76
CA GLN A 64 8.33 18.40 1.48
C GLN A 64 9.67 17.96 2.12
N GLN A 65 9.68 17.16 3.20
CA GLN A 65 10.93 16.78 3.87
C GLN A 65 11.77 15.73 3.10
N LYS A 66 11.29 15.21 1.95
CA LYS A 66 12.14 14.38 1.07
C LYS A 66 13.35 15.16 0.50
N LYS A 67 13.35 16.49 0.59
CA LYS A 67 14.55 17.30 0.38
C LYS A 67 14.93 17.95 1.70
N MET A 68 15.81 17.35 2.49
CA MET A 68 16.83 18.01 3.31
C MET A 68 17.49 16.94 4.19
N GLY A 69 18.76 16.62 3.88
CA GLY A 69 19.60 15.79 4.75
C GLY A 69 20.60 14.87 4.08
N ASP A 70 21.20 15.24 2.93
CA ASP A 70 22.57 14.78 2.64
C ASP A 70 23.52 15.90 3.11
N ARG A 71 23.85 15.82 4.39
CA ARG A 71 25.18 16.12 4.95
C ARG A 71 25.44 15.13 6.07
#